data_AF-A0AAE1G8L9-F1
#
_entry.id   AF-A0AAE1G8L9-F1
#
_cell.length_a   1.000
_cell.length_b   1.000
_cell.length_c   1.000
_cell.angle_alpha   90.00
_cell.angle_beta   90.00
_cell.angle_gamma   90.00
#
_symmetry.space_group_name_H-M   'P 1'
#
loop_
_entity.id
_entity.type
_entity.pdbx_description
1 polymer ?
#
loop_
_entity_poly.entity_id
_entity_poly.type
_entity_poly.pdbx_seq_one_letter_code
_entity_poly.pdbx_strand_id
1 'polypeptide(L)'
;MLHQAGIHHRTPARKERLIDQTSIGYDRPNIVEEARSGHVACNVWGWVCRHGMGDVYNIEGRFTAEKYIALLADRFLPSLRERNYLLFPGPIIFIHDGCPIHTAHAVRR
;
A
#
# COMPACT_ATOMS: atom_id res chain seq x y z
N MET A 1 6.59 1.20 -35.54
CA MET A 1 7.76 0.97 -34.65
C MET A 1 7.21 0.34 -33.38
N LEU A 2 7.22 -1.00 -33.32
CA LEU A 2 6.59 -1.79 -32.26
C LEU A 2 7.58 -1.92 -31.09
N HIS A 3 7.24 -1.44 -29.91
CA HIS A 3 8.01 -1.71 -28.69
C HIS A 3 7.26 -2.75 -27.86
N GLN A 4 7.78 -3.98 -27.83
CA GLN A 4 7.28 -5.07 -26.98
C GLN A 4 7.55 -4.72 -25.51
N ALA A 5 6.50 -4.63 -24.69
CA ALA A 5 6.64 -4.59 -23.24
C ALA A 5 6.71 -6.03 -22.72
N GLY A 6 7.87 -6.40 -22.16
CA GLY A 6 8.12 -7.71 -21.58
C GLY A 6 7.19 -8.01 -20.42
N ILE A 7 6.66 -9.24 -20.40
CA ILE A 7 5.91 -9.79 -19.27
C ILE A 7 6.90 -10.04 -18.12
N HIS A 8 6.96 -9.10 -17.18
CA HIS A 8 7.64 -9.34 -15.91
C HIS A 8 6.72 -10.14 -14.98
N HIS A 9 7.06 -11.41 -14.76
CA HIS A 9 6.50 -12.21 -13.67
C HIS A 9 6.77 -11.48 -12.35
N ARG A 10 5.71 -11.04 -11.64
CA ARG A 10 5.85 -10.46 -10.31
C ARG A 10 6.27 -11.57 -9.33
N THR A 11 7.45 -11.45 -8.77
CA THR A 11 7.82 -12.16 -7.54
C THR A 11 6.83 -11.75 -6.44
N PRO A 12 6.28 -12.69 -5.64
CA PRO A 12 5.41 -12.32 -4.53
C PRO A 12 6.17 -11.40 -3.57
N ALA A 13 5.47 -10.40 -3.03
CA ALA A 13 6.03 -9.49 -2.05
C ALA A 13 6.59 -10.29 -0.87
N ARG A 14 7.91 -10.32 -0.74
CA ARG A 14 8.60 -10.87 0.42
C ARG A 14 8.35 -9.90 1.57
N LYS A 15 7.83 -10.40 2.70
CA LYS A 15 7.81 -9.65 3.96
C LYS A 15 9.26 -9.46 4.41
N GLU A 16 9.83 -8.29 4.13
CA GLU A 16 11.13 -7.91 4.65
C GLU A 16 10.94 -7.23 5.99
N ARG A 17 11.63 -7.76 7.01
CA ARG A 17 11.57 -7.29 8.38
C ARG A 17 12.55 -6.12 8.52
N LEU A 18 12.06 -4.89 8.67
CA LEU A 18 12.89 -3.80 9.19
C LEU A 18 13.00 -3.99 10.71
N ILE A 19 14.21 -4.28 11.19
CA ILE A 19 14.55 -4.29 12.61
C ILE A 19 15.40 -3.04 12.83
N ASP A 20 15.00 -2.21 13.79
CA ASP A 20 15.78 -1.04 14.22
C ASP A 20 17.19 -1.49 14.66
N GLN A 21 18.21 -0.97 13.98
CA GLN A 21 19.60 -1.34 14.17
C GLN A 21 20.20 -0.57 15.34
N THR A 22 19.79 -0.89 16.56
CA THR A 22 20.64 -0.64 17.73
C THR A 22 21.16 -1.98 18.27
N SER A 23 22.33 -2.36 17.72
CA SER A 23 23.37 -3.17 18.37
C SER A 23 22.98 -4.57 18.88
N ILE A 24 23.13 -5.59 18.02
CA ILE A 24 24.02 -6.77 18.24
C ILE A 24 24.11 -7.59 16.95
N GLY A 25 25.29 -8.15 16.67
CA GLY A 25 25.67 -8.76 15.40
C GLY A 25 24.76 -9.88 14.90
N TYR A 26 24.61 -9.94 13.58
CA TYR A 26 23.94 -11.01 12.82
C TYR A 26 24.76 -12.31 12.89
N ASP A 27 24.84 -12.95 14.06
CA ASP A 27 25.30 -14.32 14.15
C ASP A 27 24.14 -15.27 13.86
N ARG A 28 24.28 -16.02 12.74
CA ARG A 28 23.31 -17.00 12.23
C ARG A 28 22.74 -17.99 13.26
N PRO A 29 23.44 -18.44 14.33
CA PRO A 29 22.83 -19.36 15.31
C PRO A 29 21.69 -18.75 16.16
N ASN A 30 21.48 -17.43 16.16
CA ASN A 30 20.46 -16.79 17.01
C ASN A 30 19.17 -16.42 16.25
N ILE A 31 19.02 -16.88 15.00
CA ILE A 31 17.82 -16.63 14.20
C ILE A 31 16.84 -17.78 14.44
N VAL A 32 15.81 -17.55 15.25
CA VAL A 32 14.65 -18.44 15.33
C VAL A 32 13.72 -18.10 14.16
N GLU A 33 13.56 -19.02 13.22
CA GLU A 33 12.58 -18.91 12.14
C GLU A 33 11.16 -19.16 12.67
N GLU A 34 10.57 -18.15 13.32
CA GLU A 34 9.16 -18.22 13.66
C GLU A 34 8.29 -17.74 12.49
N ALA A 35 7.45 -18.64 11.96
CA ALA A 35 6.47 -18.33 10.90
C ALA A 35 5.49 -17.21 11.31
N ARG A 36 5.27 -17.03 12.62
CA ARG A 36 4.51 -15.95 13.24
C ARG A 36 5.13 -15.63 14.61
N SER A 37 5.89 -14.55 14.69
CA SER A 37 6.14 -13.91 15.98
C SER A 37 4.80 -13.56 16.62
N GLY A 38 4.61 -13.72 17.93
CA GLY A 38 3.39 -13.38 18.67
C GLY A 38 2.96 -11.89 18.63
N HIS A 39 3.50 -11.11 17.70
CA HIS A 39 3.19 -9.72 17.45
C HIS A 39 1.84 -9.55 16.77
N VAL A 40 1.08 -8.58 17.27
CA VAL A 40 -0.16 -8.11 16.64
C VAL A 40 0.21 -7.34 15.37
N ALA A 41 -0.25 -7.81 14.21
CA ALA A 41 -0.12 -7.09 12.95
C ALA A 41 -1.38 -6.26 12.69
N CYS A 42 -1.21 -4.97 12.40
CA CYS A 42 -2.28 -4.10 11.92
C CYS A 42 -2.17 -3.96 10.40
N ASN A 43 -3.29 -4.13 9.69
CA ASN A 43 -3.38 -3.77 8.28
C ASN A 43 -3.76 -2.30 8.18
N VAL A 44 -3.02 -1.53 7.41
CA VAL A 44 -3.30 -0.12 7.17
C VAL A 44 -3.34 0.18 5.68
N TRP A 45 -4.08 1.21 5.32
CA TRP A 45 -4.04 1.83 4.00
C TRP A 45 -3.60 3.28 4.17
N GLY A 46 -2.72 3.77 3.32
CA GLY A 46 -2.34 5.17 3.32
C GLY A 46 -1.94 5.64 1.94
N TRP A 47 -1.78 6.95 1.80
CA TRP A 47 -1.37 7.56 0.55
C TRP A 47 -0.28 8.61 0.77
N VAL A 48 0.49 8.87 -0.28
CA VAL A 48 1.59 9.83 -0.30
C VAL A 48 1.62 10.50 -1.66
N CYS A 49 2.07 11.74 -1.70
CA CYS A 49 2.25 12.51 -2.93
C CYS A 49 3.59 13.26 -2.91
N ARG A 50 3.91 13.98 -3.99
CA ARG A 50 5.18 14.74 -4.07
C ARG A 50 5.34 15.78 -2.96
N HIS A 51 4.24 16.23 -2.37
CA HIS A 51 4.23 17.27 -1.33
C HIS A 51 4.27 16.70 0.08
N GLY A 52 4.32 15.37 0.22
CA GLY A 52 4.43 14.71 1.51
C GLY A 52 3.37 13.64 1.75
N MET A 53 3.31 13.23 3.01
CA MET A 53 2.46 12.15 3.51
C MET A 53 1.00 12.60 3.63
N GLY A 54 0.11 11.74 3.14
CA GLY A 54 -1.32 11.86 3.36
C GLY A 54 -1.77 11.22 4.67
N ASP A 55 -3.01 10.76 4.69
CA ASP A 55 -3.58 10.06 5.83
C ASP A 55 -3.27 8.56 5.78
N VAL A 56 -3.32 7.93 6.96
CA VAL A 56 -3.23 6.47 7.14
C VAL A 56 -4.46 6.01 7.92
N TYR A 57 -5.13 4.97 7.41
CA TYR A 57 -6.35 4.40 7.96
C TYR A 57 -6.14 2.93 8.30
N ASN A 58 -6.65 2.51 9.45
CA ASN A 58 -6.69 1.09 9.81
C ASN A 58 -7.70 0.36 8.92
N ILE A 59 -7.31 -0.81 8.42
CA ILE A 59 -8.19 -1.73 7.73
C ILE A 59 -8.64 -2.80 8.71
N GLU A 60 -9.92 -2.76 9.05
CA GLU A 60 -10.52 -3.77 9.92
C GLU A 60 -10.91 -5.03 9.13
N GLY A 61 -10.39 -6.17 9.59
CA GLY A 61 -10.65 -7.48 9.03
C GLY A 61 -10.14 -7.63 7.60
N ARG A 62 -10.87 -8.41 6.79
CA ARG A 62 -10.52 -8.62 5.38
C ARG A 62 -10.77 -7.34 4.57
N PHE A 63 -9.79 -6.94 3.77
CA PHE A 63 -9.94 -5.86 2.81
C PHE A 63 -10.59 -6.36 1.52
N THR A 64 -11.71 -5.77 1.12
CA THR A 64 -12.49 -6.16 -0.06
C THR A 64 -12.56 -5.02 -1.05
N ALA A 65 -13.02 -5.28 -2.28
CA ALA A 65 -13.19 -4.26 -3.29
C ALA A 65 -14.20 -3.19 -2.84
N GLU A 66 -15.29 -3.58 -2.18
CA GLU A 66 -16.31 -2.67 -1.66
C GLU A 66 -15.75 -1.76 -0.57
N LYS A 67 -14.97 -2.33 0.37
CA LYS A 67 -14.27 -1.54 1.39
C LYS A 67 -13.24 -0.60 0.78
N TYR A 68 -12.56 -1.02 -0.29
CA TYR A 68 -11.63 -0.16 -1.01
C TYR A 68 -12.35 1.03 -1.66
N ILE A 69 -13.48 0.80 -2.33
CA ILE A 69 -14.32 1.86 -2.92
C ILE A 69 -14.78 2.84 -1.84
N ALA A 70 -15.33 2.32 -0.73
CA ALA A 70 -15.77 3.15 0.39
C ALA A 70 -14.61 3.95 0.98
N LEU A 71 -13.44 3.34 1.17
CA LEU A 71 -12.25 4.05 1.64
C LEU A 71 -11.85 5.17 0.68
N LEU A 72 -11.86 4.93 -0.63
CA LEU A 72 -11.51 5.96 -1.60
C LEU A 72 -12.51 7.13 -1.59
N ALA A 73 -13.80 6.83 -1.54
CA ALA A 73 -14.88 7.81 -1.57
C ALA A 73 -15.00 8.62 -0.27
N ASP A 74 -14.95 7.94 0.87
CA ASP A 74 -15.31 8.50 2.17
C ASP A 74 -14.10 9.08 2.91
N ARG A 75 -12.88 8.68 2.54
CA ARG A 75 -11.65 9.06 3.25
C ARG A 75 -10.62 9.71 2.33
N PHE A 76 -10.18 9.00 1.30
CA PHE A 76 -9.11 9.49 0.43
C PHE A 76 -9.48 10.76 -0.34
N LEU A 77 -10.56 10.76 -1.11
CA LEU A 77 -10.97 11.92 -1.91
C LEU A 77 -11.25 13.16 -1.03
N PRO A 78 -11.95 13.06 0.11
CA PRO A 78 -12.05 14.15 1.08
C PRO A 78 -10.69 14.64 1.57
N SER A 79 -9.76 13.76 1.94
CA SER A 79 -8.43 14.16 2.44
C SER A 79 -7.61 14.94 1.39
N LEU A 80 -7.77 14.62 0.10
CA LEU A 80 -7.16 15.39 -0.99
C LEU A 80 -7.75 16.81 -1.11
N ARG A 81 -9.07 16.94 -0.91
CA ARG A 81 -9.78 18.22 -0.95
C ARG A 81 -9.37 19.12 0.21
N GLU A 82 -9.40 18.59 1.42
CA GLU A 82 -9.06 19.32 2.65
C GLU A 82 -7.64 19.86 2.63
N ARG A 83 -6.71 19.12 2.02
CA ARG A 83 -5.29 19.49 1.90
C ARG A 83 -4.99 20.27 0.61
N ASN A 84 -6.02 20.70 -0.14
CA ASN A 84 -5.92 21.47 -1.37
C ASN A 84 -5.07 20.81 -2.48
N TYR A 85 -4.88 19.49 -2.45
CA TYR A 85 -4.12 18.80 -3.50
C TYR A 85 -4.86 18.75 -4.83
N LEU A 86 -6.18 18.95 -4.83
CA LEU A 86 -6.97 19.08 -6.06
C LEU A 86 -6.79 20.45 -6.74
N LEU A 87 -6.18 21.45 -6.09
CA LEU A 87 -6.00 22.79 -6.65
C LEU A 87 -4.74 22.92 -7.51
N PHE A 88 -3.89 21.90 -7.55
CA PHE A 88 -2.73 21.91 -8.44
C PHE A 88 -3.18 21.78 -9.90
N PRO A 89 -2.64 22.60 -10.81
CA PRO A 89 -3.02 22.53 -12.22
C PRO A 89 -2.63 21.19 -12.82
N GLY A 90 -3.58 20.55 -13.49
CA GLY A 90 -3.39 19.29 -14.22
C GLY A 90 -4.13 18.09 -13.63
N PRO A 91 -4.12 16.95 -14.33
CA PRO A 91 -4.78 15.74 -13.87
C PRO A 91 -4.06 15.15 -12.65
N ILE A 92 -4.83 14.57 -11.73
CA ILE A 92 -4.28 13.75 -10.65
C ILE A 92 -4.04 12.35 -11.19
N ILE A 93 -2.78 11.94 -11.14
CA ILE A 93 -2.37 10.58 -11.48
C ILE A 93 -2.43 9.76 -10.19
N PHE A 94 -3.45 8.90 -10.09
CA PHE A 94 -3.57 7.95 -8.99
C PHE A 94 -2.81 6.66 -9.33
N ILE A 95 -1.89 6.27 -8.46
CA ILE A 95 -1.04 5.07 -8.64
C ILE A 95 -1.29 4.12 -7.48
N HIS A 96 -1.60 2.87 -7.81
CA HIS A 96 -1.74 1.76 -6.87
C HIS A 96 -1.20 0.47 -7.49
N ASP A 97 -0.99 -0.56 -6.68
CA ASP A 97 -0.59 -1.86 -7.20
C ASP A 97 -1.77 -2.56 -7.90
N GLY A 98 -1.47 -3.46 -8.84
CA GLY A 98 -2.50 -4.18 -9.59
C GLY A 98 -3.04 -5.40 -8.83
N CYS A 99 -3.34 -5.28 -7.53
CA CYS A 99 -3.91 -6.40 -6.78
C CYS A 99 -5.38 -6.65 -7.17
N PRO A 100 -5.94 -7.83 -6.88
CA PRO A 100 -7.29 -8.19 -7.32
C PRO A 100 -8.39 -7.24 -6.83
N ILE A 101 -8.26 -6.68 -5.62
CA ILE A 101 -9.24 -5.71 -5.11
C ILE A 101 -9.17 -4.39 -5.89
N HIS A 102 -7.98 -3.88 -6.20
CA HIS A 102 -7.78 -2.62 -6.94
C HIS A 102 -8.19 -2.73 -8.41
N THR A 103 -8.13 -3.94 -8.96
CA THR A 103 -8.45 -4.23 -10.36
C THR A 103 -9.84 -4.83 -10.54
N ALA A 104 -10.60 -4.99 -9.46
CA ALA A 104 -11.96 -5.51 -9.50
C ALA A 104 -12.84 -4.64 -10.41
N HIS A 105 -13.76 -5.28 -11.13
CA HIS A 105 -14.63 -4.59 -12.06
C HIS A 105 -15.48 -3.50 -11.38
N ALA A 106 -15.89 -3.69 -10.12
CA ALA A 106 -16.59 -2.66 -9.35
C ALA A 106 -15.74 -1.41 -9.07
N VAL A 107 -14.40 -1.54 -9.00
CA VAL A 107 -13.46 -0.44 -8.73
C VAL A 107 -13.12 0.35 -10.00
N ARG A 108 -13.22 -0.28 -11.17
CA ARG A 108 -12.89 0.34 -12.47
C ARG A 108 -14.06 1.10 -13.10
N ARG A 109 -15.22 1.14 -12.44
CA ARG A 109 -16.45 1.75 -12.95
C ARG A 109 -16.59 3.21 -12.58
#